data_AF-A0A0M8NRF0-F1
#
_entry.id   AF-A0A0M8NRF0-F1
#
_cell.length_a   1.000
_cell.length_b   1.000
_cell.length_c   1.000
_cell.angle_alpha   90.00
_cell.angle_beta   90.00
_cell.angle_gamma   90.00
#
_symmetry.space_group_name_H-M   'P 1'
#
loop_
_entity.id
_entity.type
_entity.pdbx_description
1 polymer ?
#
loop_
_entity_poly.entity_id
_entity_poly.type
_entity_poly.pdbx_seq_one_letter_code
_entity_poly.pdbx_strand_id
1 'polypeptide(L)'
;MSIGSAGFTTVALIGTARAVPEGYGYFATHPMAKEILQVLATWAGIFLWGFALWLFGLAFFVCMAEVTTRENGLWVIPMRFTNTWWAFIFPNVGFTLATVYLGQELESNAILWFSVGMIILLVVFWLLCLMMKTILMSICVDSRIRLS
;
A
#
# COMPACT_ATOMS: atom_id res chain seq x y z
N MET A 1 -0.89 -2.77 -9.88
CA MET A 1 0.13 -1.67 -9.92
C MET A 1 -0.50 -0.30 -9.72
N SER A 2 -1.73 -0.06 -10.20
CA SER A 2 -2.43 1.24 -10.15
C SER A 2 -2.74 1.80 -8.75
N ILE A 3 -2.86 0.93 -7.73
CA ILE A 3 -3.19 1.33 -6.35
C ILE A 3 -1.98 2.03 -5.70
N GLY A 4 -0.77 1.54 -5.98
CA GLY A 4 0.47 2.12 -5.47
C GLY A 4 0.73 3.50 -6.03
N SER A 5 0.59 3.68 -7.34
CA SER A 5 0.78 4.98 -7.98
C SER A 5 -0.18 6.04 -7.44
N ALA A 6 -1.46 5.71 -7.26
CA ALA A 6 -2.42 6.62 -6.65
C ALA A 6 -2.05 6.94 -5.19
N GLY A 7 -1.70 5.93 -4.39
CA GLY A 7 -1.30 6.12 -2.99
C GLY A 7 -0.05 7.00 -2.82
N PHE A 8 1.02 6.71 -3.57
CA PHE A 8 2.24 7.52 -3.52
C PHE A 8 2.04 8.93 -4.04
N THR A 9 1.14 9.12 -5.03
CA THR A 9 0.78 10.47 -5.50
C THR A 9 0.08 11.27 -4.41
N THR A 10 -0.89 10.67 -3.71
CA THR A 10 -1.55 11.32 -2.55
C THR A 10 -0.55 11.71 -1.47
N VAL A 11 0.37 10.81 -1.12
CA VAL A 11 1.43 11.06 -0.12
C VAL A 11 2.34 12.21 -0.57
N ALA A 12 2.73 12.26 -1.85
CA ALA A 12 3.55 13.33 -2.39
C ALA A 12 2.83 14.68 -2.39
N LEU A 13 1.56 14.74 -2.79
CA LEU A 13 0.77 15.97 -2.79
C LEU A 13 0.62 16.53 -1.37
N ILE A 14 0.18 15.70 -0.41
CA ILE A 14 0.01 16.13 0.98
C ILE A 14 1.37 16.48 1.62
N GLY A 15 2.40 15.66 1.37
CA GLY A 15 3.74 15.89 1.92
C GLY A 15 4.37 17.19 1.41
N THR A 16 4.22 17.50 0.12
CA THR A 16 4.72 18.76 -0.45
C THR A 16 3.93 19.96 0.06
N ALA A 17 2.60 19.86 0.19
CA ALA A 17 1.77 20.92 0.76
C ALA A 17 2.14 21.24 2.22
N ARG A 18 2.45 20.21 3.04
CA ARG A 18 2.93 20.39 4.42
C ARG A 18 4.32 21.04 4.49
N ALA A 19 5.19 20.75 3.53
CA ALA A 19 6.58 21.20 3.50
C ALA A 19 6.77 22.61 2.89
N VAL A 20 5.69 23.29 2.51
CA VAL A 20 5.76 24.66 1.97
C VAL A 20 6.40 25.60 3.00
N PRO A 21 7.46 26.35 2.64
CA PRO A 21 8.12 27.28 3.55
C PRO A 21 7.24 28.52 3.79
N GLU A 22 7.09 28.90 5.06
CA GLU A 22 6.38 30.12 5.44
C GLU A 22 7.30 31.34 5.37
N GLY A 23 6.77 32.48 4.92
CA GLY A 23 7.51 33.75 4.96
C GLY A 23 8.69 33.88 3.98
N TYR A 24 8.83 32.95 3.02
CA TYR A 24 9.90 32.98 2.03
C TYR A 24 9.38 33.04 0.58
N GLY A 25 9.97 33.92 -0.24
CA GLY A 25 9.70 34.03 -1.66
C GLY A 25 8.22 34.28 -1.99
N TYR A 26 7.65 33.50 -2.91
CA TYR A 26 6.25 33.60 -3.35
C TYR A 26 5.24 33.42 -2.19
N PHE A 27 5.58 32.63 -1.18
CA PHE A 27 4.71 32.36 -0.03
C PHE A 27 4.75 33.49 1.02
N ALA A 28 5.76 34.37 0.98
CA ALA A 28 5.79 35.57 1.82
C ALA A 28 4.73 36.60 1.39
N THR A 29 4.44 36.67 0.09
CA THR A 29 3.42 37.58 -0.46
C THR A 29 2.01 36.98 -0.45
N HIS A 30 1.89 35.65 -0.28
CA HIS A 30 0.61 34.93 -0.25
C HIS A 30 0.51 34.03 0.98
N PRO A 31 0.20 34.60 2.16
CA PRO A 31 0.16 33.85 3.43
C PRO A 31 -0.87 32.70 3.43
N MET A 32 -1.97 32.84 2.69
CA MET A 32 -3.01 31.80 2.56
C MET A 32 -2.62 30.63 1.64
N ALA A 33 -1.53 30.73 0.87
CA ALA A 33 -1.21 29.74 -0.15
C ALA A 33 -0.92 28.35 0.43
N LYS A 34 -0.33 28.28 1.63
CA LYS A 34 -0.08 27.00 2.31
C LYS A 34 -1.39 26.28 2.65
N GLU A 35 -2.33 26.97 3.28
CA GLU A 35 -3.64 26.41 3.63
C GLU A 35 -4.40 25.96 2.39
N ILE A 36 -4.40 26.78 1.34
CA ILE A 36 -5.06 26.45 0.07
C ILE A 36 -4.45 25.19 -0.55
N LEU A 37 -3.12 25.07 -0.56
CA LEU A 37 -2.43 23.88 -1.09
C LEU A 37 -2.73 22.64 -0.26
N GLN A 38 -2.82 22.75 1.06
CA GLN A 38 -3.22 21.64 1.93
C GLN A 38 -4.66 21.19 1.63
N VAL A 39 -5.60 22.12 1.53
CA VAL A 39 -7.00 21.80 1.19
C VAL A 39 -7.08 21.11 -0.17
N LEU A 40 -6.39 21.63 -1.19
CA LEU A 40 -6.38 21.03 -2.53
C LEU A 40 -5.73 19.65 -2.54
N ALA A 41 -4.59 19.49 -1.85
CA ALA A 41 -3.89 18.21 -1.75
C ALA A 41 -4.73 17.15 -1.03
N THR A 42 -5.41 17.53 0.05
CA THR A 42 -6.31 16.65 0.79
C THR A 42 -7.51 16.24 -0.05
N TRP A 43 -8.14 17.18 -0.76
CA TRP A 43 -9.28 16.87 -1.63
C TRP A 43 -8.91 15.95 -2.80
N ALA A 44 -7.80 16.25 -3.50
CA ALA A 44 -7.26 15.38 -4.54
C ALA A 44 -6.87 14.01 -3.98
N GLY A 45 -6.31 13.99 -2.77
CA GLY A 45 -5.94 12.78 -2.05
C GLY A 45 -7.13 11.87 -1.77
N ILE A 46 -8.27 12.42 -1.31
CA ILE A 46 -9.51 11.68 -1.07
C ILE A 46 -10.00 11.02 -2.36
N PHE A 47 -10.03 11.77 -3.47
CA PHE A 47 -10.45 11.23 -4.76
C PHE A 47 -9.55 10.08 -5.23
N LEU A 48 -8.23 10.27 -5.18
CA LEU A 48 -7.25 9.24 -5.55
C LEU A 48 -7.33 8.02 -4.62
N TRP A 49 -7.55 8.23 -3.33
CA TRP A 49 -7.72 7.16 -2.36
C TRP A 49 -9.00 6.36 -2.62
N GLY A 50 -10.13 7.02 -2.90
CA GLY A 50 -11.39 6.36 -3.26
C GLY A 50 -11.27 5.53 -4.54
N PHE A 51 -10.59 6.07 -5.57
CA PHE A 51 -10.32 5.33 -6.79
C PHE A 51 -9.38 4.13 -6.56
N ALA A 52 -8.34 4.31 -5.74
CA ALA A 52 -7.44 3.23 -5.35
C ALA A 52 -8.15 2.13 -4.54
N LEU A 53 -9.06 2.50 -3.64
CA LEU A 53 -9.89 1.56 -2.88
C LEU A 53 -10.79 0.74 -3.79
N TRP A 54 -11.42 1.37 -4.79
CA TRP A 54 -12.23 0.67 -5.78
C TRP A 54 -11.43 -0.36 -6.57
N LEU A 55 -10.23 0.01 -7.04
CA LEU A 55 -9.32 -0.91 -7.73
C LEU A 55 -8.81 -2.03 -6.82
N PHE A 56 -8.55 -1.74 -5.55
CA PHE A 56 -8.19 -2.74 -4.55
C PHE A 56 -9.35 -3.73 -4.34
N GLY A 57 -10.59 -3.25 -4.22
CA GLY A 57 -11.78 -4.08 -4.13
C GLY A 57 -11.92 -5.02 -5.32
N LEU A 58 -11.78 -4.52 -6.55
CA LEU A 58 -11.81 -5.35 -7.75
C LEU A 58 -10.73 -6.43 -7.73
N ALA A 59 -9.48 -6.07 -7.41
CA ALA A 59 -8.38 -7.03 -7.31
C ALA A 59 -8.66 -8.10 -6.26
N PHE A 60 -9.20 -7.71 -5.10
CA PHE A 60 -9.57 -8.62 -4.03
C PHE A 60 -10.66 -9.62 -4.48
N PHE A 61 -11.73 -9.14 -5.14
CA PHE A 61 -12.78 -10.01 -5.65
C PHE A 61 -12.29 -10.98 -6.72
N VAL A 62 -11.42 -10.53 -7.63
CA VAL A 62 -10.82 -11.41 -8.64
C VAL A 62 -9.96 -12.49 -7.97
N CYS A 63 -9.09 -12.12 -7.02
CA CYS A 63 -8.30 -13.11 -6.27
C CYS A 63 -9.18 -14.10 -5.50
N MET A 64 -10.26 -13.62 -4.88
CA MET A 64 -11.23 -14.48 -4.18
C MET A 64 -11.96 -15.43 -5.14
N ALA A 65 -12.32 -14.97 -6.34
CA ALA A 65 -12.95 -15.80 -7.35
C ALA A 65 -12.00 -16.91 -7.85
N GLU A 66 -10.72 -16.59 -8.05
CA GLU A 66 -9.70 -17.57 -8.45
C GLU A 66 -9.42 -18.62 -7.37
N VAL A 67 -9.38 -18.21 -6.10
CA VAL A 67 -9.27 -19.13 -4.95
C VAL A 67 -10.52 -20.03 -4.82
N THR A 68 -11.67 -19.59 -5.34
CA THR A 68 -12.94 -20.32 -5.30
C THR A 68 -13.14 -21.26 -6.50
N THR A 69 -12.05 -21.77 -7.07
CA THR A 69 -12.14 -22.77 -8.14
C THR A 69 -12.32 -24.16 -7.52
N ARG A 70 -13.50 -24.75 -7.75
CA ARG A 70 -13.86 -26.09 -7.25
C ARG A 70 -13.38 -27.13 -8.26
N GLU A 71 -12.34 -27.89 -7.93
CA GLU A 71 -11.88 -29.03 -8.74
C GLU A 71 -12.27 -30.33 -8.02
N ASN A 72 -13.08 -31.18 -8.66
CA ASN A 72 -13.55 -32.47 -8.11
C ASN A 72 -14.24 -32.39 -6.72
N GLY A 73 -14.94 -31.31 -6.41
CA GLY A 73 -15.69 -31.17 -5.16
C GLY A 73 -14.86 -30.81 -3.91
N LEU A 74 -13.52 -30.79 -4.02
CA LEU A 74 -12.62 -30.26 -3.00
C LEU A 74 -12.18 -28.83 -3.35
N TRP A 75 -11.94 -28.03 -2.31
CA TRP A 75 -11.29 -26.72 -2.45
C TRP A 75 -9.81 -26.96 -2.73
N VAL A 76 -9.41 -26.85 -3.99
CA VAL A 76 -8.01 -26.89 -4.37
C VAL A 76 -7.54 -25.45 -4.47
N ILE A 77 -6.46 -25.10 -3.76
CA ILE A 77 -5.81 -23.79 -3.87
C ILE A 77 -4.68 -23.97 -4.89
N PRO A 78 -4.84 -23.62 -6.18
CA PRO A 78 -3.79 -23.73 -7.18
C PRO A 78 -2.76 -22.58 -7.04
N MET A 79 -2.40 -22.18 -5.81
CA MET A 79 -1.39 -21.15 -5.60
C MET A 79 0.00 -21.75 -5.82
N ARG A 80 0.51 -21.65 -7.04
CA ARG A 80 1.94 -21.77 -7.29
C ARG A 80 2.59 -20.52 -6.72
N PHE A 81 3.16 -20.64 -5.52
CA PHE A 81 3.94 -19.57 -4.88
C PHE A 81 5.13 -19.20 -5.76
N THR A 82 4.92 -18.17 -6.55
CA THR A 82 5.92 -17.58 -7.43
C THR A 82 6.48 -16.33 -6.76
N ASN A 83 7.70 -15.92 -7.13
CA ASN A 83 8.34 -14.72 -6.59
C ASN A 83 7.53 -13.42 -6.82
N THR A 84 6.49 -13.48 -7.66
CA THR A 84 5.52 -12.41 -7.93
C THR A 84 4.80 -11.92 -6.68
N TRP A 85 4.70 -12.73 -5.61
CA TRP A 85 4.06 -12.32 -4.35
C TRP A 85 4.73 -11.10 -3.70
N TRP A 86 6.05 -10.96 -3.88
CA TRP A 86 6.78 -9.78 -3.41
C TRP A 86 6.35 -8.47 -4.08
N ALA A 87 5.88 -8.53 -5.33
CA ALA A 87 5.46 -7.35 -6.09
C ALA A 87 4.15 -6.73 -5.57
N PHE A 88 3.37 -7.46 -4.77
CA PHE A 88 2.14 -6.92 -4.15
C PHE A 88 2.40 -6.06 -2.93
N ILE A 89 3.54 -6.20 -2.24
CA ILE A 89 3.82 -5.42 -1.03
C ILE A 89 3.91 -3.93 -1.34
N PHE A 90 4.69 -3.57 -2.37
CA PHE A 90 5.01 -2.17 -2.68
C PHE A 90 3.76 -1.31 -2.98
N PRO A 91 2.81 -1.73 -3.86
CA PRO A 91 1.60 -0.96 -4.11
C PRO A 91 0.71 -0.78 -2.88
N ASN A 92 0.62 -1.79 -2.02
CA ASN A 92 -0.21 -1.74 -0.83
C ASN A 92 0.40 -0.85 0.27
N VAL A 93 1.73 -0.77 0.36
CA VAL A 93 2.41 0.20 1.22
C VAL A 93 2.04 1.63 0.81
N GLY A 94 2.08 1.95 -0.49
CA GLY A 94 1.67 3.27 -0.99
C GLY A 94 0.22 3.61 -0.61
N PHE A 95 -0.70 2.67 -0.76
CA PHE A 95 -2.10 2.85 -0.36
C PHE A 95 -2.28 3.05 1.16
N THR A 96 -1.52 2.30 1.96
CA THR A 96 -1.55 2.41 3.42
C THR A 96 -1.01 3.76 3.88
N LEU A 97 0.10 4.23 3.32
CA LEU A 97 0.65 5.55 3.61
C LEU A 97 -0.33 6.68 3.24
N ALA A 98 -1.00 6.57 2.09
CA ALA A 98 -2.04 7.53 1.72
C ALA A 98 -3.18 7.56 2.74
N THR A 99 -3.57 6.39 3.28
CA THR A 99 -4.59 6.28 4.33
C THR A 99 -4.13 6.95 5.64
N VAL A 100 -2.86 6.77 6.03
CA VAL A 100 -2.28 7.47 7.19
C VAL A 100 -2.31 8.99 6.99
N TYR A 101 -1.84 9.48 5.84
CA TYR A 101 -1.74 10.91 5.57
C TYR A 101 -3.12 11.56 5.52
N LEU A 102 -4.10 10.91 4.88
CA LEU A 102 -5.48 11.37 4.89
C LEU A 102 -6.11 11.31 6.28
N GLY A 103 -5.83 10.28 7.08
CA GLY A 103 -6.30 10.21 8.46
C GLY A 103 -5.79 11.36 9.32
N GLN A 104 -4.54 11.80 9.07
CA GLN A 104 -3.95 12.97 9.72
C GLN A 104 -4.59 14.28 9.22
N GLU A 105 -4.75 14.47 7.91
CA GLU A 105 -5.35 15.69 7.33
C GLU A 105 -6.83 15.85 7.70
N LEU A 106 -7.57 14.74 7.82
CA LEU A 106 -8.98 14.74 8.22
C LEU A 106 -9.16 14.73 9.75
N GLU A 107 -8.07 14.75 10.51
CA GLU A 107 -8.06 14.67 11.98
C GLU A 107 -8.93 13.54 12.54
N SER A 108 -9.01 12.42 11.80
CA SER A 108 -9.95 11.34 12.07
C SER A 108 -9.26 10.13 12.70
N ASN A 109 -9.47 9.95 14.00
CA ASN A 109 -8.98 8.80 14.74
C ASN A 109 -9.43 7.46 14.13
N ALA A 110 -10.64 7.39 13.56
CA ALA A 110 -11.15 6.17 12.94
C ALA A 110 -10.32 5.75 11.73
N ILE A 111 -9.95 6.70 10.86
CA ILE A 111 -9.13 6.42 9.67
C ILE A 111 -7.71 6.05 10.09
N LEU A 112 -7.17 6.69 11.13
CA LEU A 112 -5.86 6.34 11.68
C LEU A 112 -5.83 4.91 12.23
N TRP A 113 -6.83 4.51 13.03
CA TRP A 113 -6.92 3.12 13.51
C TRP A 113 -7.07 2.11 12.38
N PHE A 114 -7.84 2.45 11.35
CA PHE A 114 -7.94 1.63 10.14
C PHE A 114 -6.57 1.47 9.45
N SER A 115 -5.80 2.57 9.34
CA SER A 115 -4.46 2.54 8.75
C SER A 115 -3.48 1.67 9.56
N VAL A 116 -3.59 1.65 10.89
CA VAL A 116 -2.80 0.76 11.76
C VAL A 116 -3.12 -0.71 11.44
N GLY A 117 -4.40 -1.05 11.27
CA GLY A 117 -4.81 -2.39 10.84
C GLY A 117 -4.19 -2.79 9.50
N MET A 118 -4.18 -1.89 8.52
CA MET A 118 -3.54 -2.12 7.22
C MET A 118 -2.03 -2.35 7.34
N ILE A 119 -1.34 -1.59 8.21
CA ILE A 119 0.09 -1.77 8.47
C ILE A 119 0.36 -3.16 9.05
N ILE A 120 -0.41 -3.59 10.05
CA ILE A 120 -0.25 -4.91 10.67
C ILE A 120 -0.41 -6.02 9.62
N LEU A 121 -1.47 -5.95 8.79
CA LEU A 121 -1.70 -6.93 7.72
C LEU A 121 -0.54 -6.96 6.72
N LEU A 122 0.01 -5.81 6.35
CA LEU A 122 1.16 -5.73 5.45
C LEU A 122 2.42 -6.32 6.06
N VAL A 123 2.69 -6.07 7.34
CA VAL A 123 3.85 -6.65 8.04
C VAL A 123 3.72 -8.16 8.12
N VAL A 124 2.53 -8.68 8.45
CA VAL A 124 2.28 -10.14 8.45
C VAL A 124 2.50 -10.72 7.07
N PHE A 125 1.94 -10.10 6.02
CA PHE A 125 2.12 -10.55 4.64
C PHE A 125 3.60 -10.52 4.20
N TRP A 126 4.33 -9.49 4.60
CA TRP A 126 5.77 -9.34 4.33
C TRP A 126 6.59 -10.44 5.02
N LEU A 127 6.30 -10.74 6.29
CA LEU A 127 6.96 -11.82 7.04
C LEU A 127 6.69 -13.20 6.42
N LEU A 128 5.45 -13.47 6.01
CA LEU A 128 5.09 -14.72 5.32
C LEU A 128 5.90 -14.90 4.01
N CYS A 129 6.01 -13.83 3.22
CA CYS A 129 6.81 -13.84 1.99
C CYS A 129 8.31 -14.06 2.28
N LEU A 130 8.83 -13.48 3.36
CA LEU A 130 10.24 -13.57 3.74
C LEU A 130 10.59 -14.95 4.31
N MET A 131 9.76 -15.52 5.19
CA MET A 131 9.95 -16.86 5.74
C MET A 131 9.94 -17.92 4.63
N MET A 132 9.03 -17.82 3.66
CA MET A 132 9.00 -18.73 2.52
C MET A 132 10.30 -18.64 1.69
N LYS A 133 10.75 -17.43 1.35
CA LYS A 133 12.00 -17.23 0.60
C LYS A 133 13.20 -17.78 1.39
N THR A 134 13.23 -17.57 2.70
CA THR A 134 14.31 -18.03 3.58
C THR A 134 14.35 -19.55 3.69
N ILE A 135 13.19 -20.21 3.80
CA ILE A 135 13.07 -21.68 3.80
C ILE A 135 13.52 -22.24 2.44
N LEU A 136 13.07 -21.66 1.32
CA LEU A 136 13.50 -22.04 -0.03
C LEU A 136 15.02 -21.86 -0.24
N MET A 137 15.58 -20.72 0.23
CA MET A 137 17.02 -20.50 0.17
C MET A 137 17.77 -21.49 1.07
N SER A 138 17.28 -21.78 2.27
CA SER A 138 17.88 -22.76 3.17
C SER A 138 17.94 -24.15 2.52
N ILE A 139 16.85 -24.60 1.90
CA ILE A 139 16.79 -25.88 1.17
C ILE A 139 17.74 -25.89 -0.05
N CYS A 140 17.83 -24.79 -0.81
CA CYS A 140 18.68 -24.69 -2.01
C CYS A 140 20.16 -24.40 -1.74
N VAL A 141 20.50 -23.88 -0.55
CA VAL A 141 21.88 -23.65 -0.13
C VAL A 141 22.45 -24.91 0.52
N ASP A 142 21.69 -25.61 1.37
CA ASP A 142 22.13 -26.86 1.99
C ASP A 142 22.33 -27.99 0.96
N SER A 143 21.53 -28.02 -0.12
CA SER A 143 21.74 -28.97 -1.23
C SER A 143 23.03 -28.75 -2.02
N ARG A 144 23.66 -27.58 -1.94
CA ARG A 144 24.97 -27.29 -2.57
C ARG A 144 26.18 -27.72 -1.74
N ILE A 145 26.00 -28.09 -0.47
CA ILE A 145 27.11 -28.43 0.45
C ILE A 145 27.28 -29.96 0.58
N ARG A 146 26.34 -30.78 0.06
CA ARG A 146 26.39 -32.25 0.12
C ARG A 146 26.94 -32.93 -1.15
N LEU A 147 27.82 -32.25 -1.90
CA LEU A 147 28.52 -32.83 -3.05
C LEU A 147 30.02 -32.48 -2.99
N SER A 148 30.72 -32.99 -1.98
CA SER A 148 32.17 -33.24 -2.02
C SER A 148 32.51 -34.45 -1.19
#